data_AF-A0A4P8H8L1-F1
#
_entry.id   AF-A0A4P8H8L1-F1
#
_cell.length_a   1.000
_cell.length_b   1.000
_cell.length_c   1.000
_cell.angle_alpha   90.00
_cell.angle_beta   90.00
_cell.angle_gamma   90.00
#
_symmetry.space_group_name_H-M   'P 1'
#
loop_
_entity.id
_entity.type
_entity.pdbx_description
1 polymer ?
#
loop_
_entity_poly.entity_id
_entity_poly.type
_entity_poly.pdbx_seq_one_letter_code
_entity_poly.pdbx_strand_id
1 'polypeptide(L)'
;MPWLVLLLSAVFEAVWATALGMSDGFRALLPTVVFAVAAVISMLGLGWAAKHIPIGTAYAVWTGVGAALTVGWAMATGTEAISTGKIVFMCGIIGAVIGLKLVPSPRAAPAPGASDEAPTADGPAQSG
;
A
#
# COMPACT_ATOMS: atom_id res chain seq x y z
N MET A 1 6.85 -6.84 -12.42
CA MET A 1 6.98 -7.55 -11.13
C MET A 1 6.16 -6.80 -10.06
N PRO A 2 5.22 -7.44 -9.36
CA PRO A 2 4.34 -6.79 -8.38
C PRO A 2 5.10 -6.05 -7.27
N TRP A 3 6.21 -6.61 -6.80
CA TRP A 3 7.06 -5.98 -5.79
C TRP A 3 7.74 -4.69 -6.27
N LEU A 4 8.19 -4.61 -7.52
CA LEU A 4 8.81 -3.40 -8.04
C LEU A 4 7.77 -2.27 -8.15
N VAL A 5 6.56 -2.58 -8.60
CA VAL A 5 5.46 -1.61 -8.67
C VAL A 5 5.06 -1.15 -7.27
N LEU A 6 5.05 -2.06 -6.29
CA LEU A 6 4.79 -1.70 -4.89
C LEU A 6 5.84 -0.74 -4.31
N LEU A 7 7.13 -1.00 -4.57
CA LEU A 7 8.21 -0.13 -4.10
C LEU A 7 8.14 1.25 -4.78
N LEU A 8 7.91 1.30 -6.10
CA LEU A 8 7.74 2.56 -6.82
C LEU A 8 6.51 3.32 -6.30
N SER A 9 5.41 2.62 -6.02
CA SER A 9 4.20 3.16 -5.40
C SER A 9 4.50 3.80 -4.03
N ALA A 10 5.35 3.18 -3.21
CA ALA A 10 5.76 3.72 -1.91
C ALA A 10 6.70 4.94 -2.05
N VAL A 11 7.50 5.02 -3.11
CA VAL A 11 8.26 6.24 -3.42
C VAL A 11 7.31 7.39 -3.77
N PHE A 12 6.31 7.14 -4.62
CA PHE A 12 5.27 8.14 -4.91
C PHE A 12 4.47 8.52 -3.66
N GLU A 13 4.34 7.61 -2.69
CA GLU A 13 3.75 7.93 -1.40
C GLU A 13 4.52 9.04 -0.69
N ALA A 14 5.84 8.84 -0.57
CA ALA A 14 6.69 9.82 0.07
C ALA A 14 6.69 11.17 -0.63
N VAL A 15 6.61 11.16 -1.97
CA VAL A 15 6.49 12.38 -2.78
C VAL A 15 5.19 13.12 -2.47
N TRP A 16 4.03 12.45 -2.49
CA TRP A 16 2.77 13.15 -2.24
C TRP A 16 2.65 13.59 -0.77
N ALA A 17 3.16 12.81 0.18
CA ALA A 17 3.13 13.15 1.60
C ALA A 17 3.99 14.41 1.88
N THR A 18 5.18 14.47 1.29
CA THR A 18 6.04 15.66 1.36
C THR A 18 5.36 16.87 0.71
N ALA A 19 4.82 16.70 -0.50
CA ALA A 19 4.16 17.78 -1.23
C ALA A 19 2.90 18.30 -0.51
N LEU A 20 2.16 17.42 0.17
CA LEU A 20 1.02 17.79 1.01
C LEU A 20 1.47 18.70 2.16
N GLY A 21 2.56 18.35 2.85
CA GLY A 21 3.15 19.20 3.90
C GLY A 21 3.59 20.57 3.38
N MET A 22 4.07 20.64 2.14
CA MET A 22 4.48 21.89 1.48
C MET A 22 3.32 22.69 0.88
N SER A 23 2.10 22.16 0.85
CA SER A 23 0.96 22.78 0.14
C SER A 23 0.34 23.98 0.85
N ASP A 24 0.74 24.28 2.08
CA ASP A 24 0.14 25.32 2.93
C ASP A 24 -1.40 25.20 2.98
N GLY A 25 -1.90 24.00 3.33
CA GLY A 25 -3.33 23.73 3.35
C GLY A 25 -3.99 23.89 1.98
N PHE A 26 -3.33 23.44 0.91
CA PHE A 26 -3.75 23.53 -0.48
C PHE A 26 -3.76 24.92 -1.12
N ARG A 27 -3.07 25.89 -0.51
CA ARG A 27 -2.93 27.25 -1.06
C ARG A 27 -1.79 27.37 -2.06
N ALA A 28 -0.74 26.58 -1.91
CA ALA A 28 0.39 26.56 -2.82
C ALA A 28 0.11 25.64 -4.02
N LEU A 29 -0.19 26.23 -5.18
CA LEU A 29 -0.65 25.52 -6.38
C LEU A 29 0.30 24.38 -6.80
N LEU A 30 1.61 24.66 -6.88
CA LEU A 30 2.57 23.68 -7.38
C LEU A 30 2.68 22.44 -6.46
N PRO A 31 2.92 22.57 -5.13
CA PRO A 31 2.87 21.42 -4.23
C PRO A 31 1.52 20.69 -4.22
N THR A 32 0.40 21.41 -4.33
CA THR A 32 -0.94 20.77 -4.39
C THR A 32 -1.11 19.91 -5.63
N VAL A 33 -0.67 20.37 -6.79
CA VAL A 33 -0.71 19.58 -8.04
C VAL A 33 0.18 18.35 -7.93
N VAL A 34 1.41 18.52 -7.39
CA VAL A 34 2.33 17.39 -7.16
C VAL A 34 1.71 16.38 -6.21
N PHE A 35 1.13 16.82 -5.09
CA PHE A 35 0.39 15.97 -4.16
C PHE A 35 -0.69 15.17 -4.89
N ALA A 36 -1.59 15.83 -5.63
CA ALA A 36 -2.72 15.16 -6.27
C ALA A 36 -2.27 14.11 -7.29
N VAL A 37 -1.31 14.45 -8.17
CA VAL A 37 -0.83 13.54 -9.20
C VAL A 37 -0.07 12.36 -8.59
N ALA A 38 0.85 12.62 -7.67
CA ALA A 38 1.62 11.57 -7.02
C ALA A 38 0.74 10.66 -6.15
N ALA A 39 -0.28 11.20 -5.47
CA ALA A 39 -1.24 10.42 -4.69
C ALA A 39 -2.02 9.45 -5.58
N VAL A 40 -2.51 9.91 -6.73
CA VAL A 40 -3.22 9.04 -7.69
C VAL A 40 -2.29 7.94 -8.21
N ILE A 41 -1.07 8.28 -8.64
CA ILE A 41 -0.10 7.30 -9.15
C ILE A 41 0.24 6.27 -8.06
N SER A 42 0.45 6.73 -6.83
CA SER A 42 0.72 5.87 -5.66
C SER A 42 -0.45 4.92 -5.42
N MET A 43 -1.68 5.42 -5.34
CA MET A 43 -2.86 4.57 -5.09
C MET A 43 -3.08 3.53 -6.19
N LEU A 44 -2.88 3.91 -7.47
CA LEU A 44 -2.99 2.99 -8.59
C LEU A 44 -1.91 1.90 -8.55
N GLY A 45 -0.67 2.28 -8.21
CA GLY A 45 0.45 1.34 -8.06
C GLY A 45 0.19 0.31 -6.95
N LEU A 46 -0.24 0.77 -5.77
CA LEU A 46 -0.63 -0.09 -4.65
C LEU A 46 -1.78 -1.02 -5.05
N GLY A 47 -2.84 -0.47 -5.64
CA GLY A 47 -4.01 -1.24 -6.07
C GLY A 47 -3.65 -2.32 -7.10
N TRP A 48 -2.73 -2.04 -8.03
CA TRP A 48 -2.24 -3.04 -8.98
C TRP A 48 -1.38 -4.12 -8.32
N ALA A 49 -0.48 -3.74 -7.40
CA ALA A 49 0.35 -4.69 -6.66
C ALA A 49 -0.50 -5.62 -5.77
N ALA A 50 -1.54 -5.08 -5.14
CA ALA A 50 -2.47 -5.81 -4.28
C ALA A 50 -3.31 -6.89 -5.02
N LYS A 51 -3.36 -6.86 -6.36
CA LYS A 51 -3.94 -7.97 -7.15
C LYS A 51 -3.12 -9.26 -7.08
N HIS A 52 -1.84 -9.15 -6.70
CA HIS A 52 -0.88 -10.26 -6.72
C HIS A 52 -0.24 -10.52 -5.35
N ILE A 53 -0.29 -9.54 -4.45
CA ILE A 53 0.27 -9.59 -3.11
C ILE A 53 -0.89 -9.46 -2.11
N PRO A 54 -0.96 -10.28 -1.04
CA PRO A 54 -1.97 -10.12 -0.01
C PRO A 54 -2.04 -8.66 0.48
N ILE A 55 -3.26 -8.10 0.53
CA ILE A 55 -3.45 -6.67 0.81
C ILE A 55 -2.80 -6.22 2.12
N GLY A 56 -2.84 -7.05 3.17
CA GLY A 56 -2.19 -6.75 4.45
C GLY A 56 -0.68 -6.57 4.31
N THR A 57 -0.01 -7.47 3.57
CA THR A 57 1.43 -7.36 3.28
C THR A 57 1.73 -6.18 2.38
N ALA A 58 0.95 -5.97 1.31
CA ALA A 58 1.14 -4.87 0.39
C ALA A 58 1.00 -3.52 1.09
N TYR A 59 -0.05 -3.34 1.88
CA TYR A 59 -0.34 -2.10 2.60
C TYR A 59 0.70 -1.79 3.68
N ALA A 60 1.14 -2.80 4.45
CA ALA A 60 2.18 -2.62 5.44
C ALA A 60 3.52 -2.22 4.79
N VAL A 61 3.91 -2.89 3.71
CA VAL A 61 5.16 -2.55 3.00
C VAL A 61 5.07 -1.16 2.38
N TRP A 62 3.95 -0.84 1.74
CA TRP A 62 3.72 0.47 1.13
C TRP A 62 3.85 1.58 2.17
N THR A 63 3.01 1.57 3.21
CA THR A 63 3.01 2.58 4.27
C THR A 63 4.35 2.68 5.01
N GLY A 64 4.99 1.55 5.34
CA GLY A 64 6.24 1.58 6.09
C GLY A 64 7.41 2.14 5.29
N VAL A 65 7.51 1.79 4.00
CA VAL A 65 8.54 2.35 3.11
C VAL A 65 8.25 3.83 2.82
N GLY A 66 7.01 4.19 2.53
CA GLY A 66 6.63 5.58 2.28
C GLY A 66 6.87 6.48 3.48
N ALA A 67 6.51 6.04 4.69
CA ALA A 67 6.81 6.76 5.93
C ALA A 67 8.32 6.94 6.16
N ALA A 68 9.12 5.88 5.96
CA ALA A 68 10.57 5.94 6.11
C ALA A 68 11.23 6.91 5.14
N LEU A 69 10.80 6.90 3.88
CA LEU A 69 11.28 7.84 2.86
C LEU A 69 10.84 9.27 3.16
N THR A 70 9.60 9.48 3.60
CA THR A 70 9.06 10.82 3.94
C THR A 70 9.85 11.46 5.08
N VAL A 71 10.01 10.74 6.19
CA VAL A 71 10.75 11.25 7.37
C VAL A 71 12.24 11.37 7.06
N GLY A 72 12.81 10.39 6.35
CA GLY A 72 14.20 10.46 5.90
C GLY A 72 14.46 11.69 5.03
N TRP A 73 13.55 11.99 4.10
CA TRP A 73 13.60 13.18 3.26
C TRP A 73 13.46 14.46 4.08
N ALA A 74 12.52 14.50 5.03
CA ALA A 74 12.29 15.66 5.88
C ALA A 74 13.51 16.00 6.77
N MET A 75 14.19 14.97 7.26
CA MET A 75 15.46 15.09 8.00
C MET A 75 16.61 15.53 7.10
N ALA A 76 16.74 14.95 5.90
CA ALA A 76 17.82 15.26 4.95
C ALA A 76 17.74 16.69 4.39
N THR A 77 16.52 17.20 4.21
CA THR A 77 16.28 18.57 3.72
C THR A 77 16.24 19.62 4.84
N GLY A 78 16.35 19.20 6.10
CA GLY A 78 16.36 20.09 7.26
C GLY A 78 14.98 20.65 7.63
N THR A 79 13.90 20.20 6.99
CA THR A 79 12.53 20.55 7.39
C THR A 79 12.15 19.99 8.76
N GLU A 80 12.82 18.93 9.20
CA GLU A 80 12.58 18.29 10.47
C GLU A 80 13.90 17.95 11.17
N ALA A 81 14.00 18.22 12.48
CA ALA A 81 15.21 17.93 13.24
C ALA A 81 15.47 16.43 13.36
N ILE A 82 16.73 16.04 13.16
CA ILE A 82 17.23 14.68 13.40
C ILE A 82 17.05 14.35 14.87
N SER A 83 16.29 13.29 15.15
CA SER A 83 16.01 12.84 16.51
C SER A 83 16.30 11.35 16.63
N THR A 84 17.09 10.97 17.63
CA THR A 84 17.37 9.56 17.96
C THR A 84 16.08 8.78 18.17
N GLY A 85 15.05 9.39 18.79
CA GLY A 85 13.75 8.75 18.97
C GLY A 85 13.06 8.42 17.64
N LYS A 86 13.05 9.36 16.68
CA LYS A 86 12.47 9.13 15.34
C LYS A 86 13.17 8.00 14.61
N ILE A 87 14.51 7.93 14.71
CA ILE A 87 15.30 6.86 14.11
C ILE A 87 14.91 5.50 14.71
N VAL A 88 14.81 5.41 16.04
CA VAL A 88 14.42 4.17 16.73
C VAL A 88 13.02 3.70 16.31
N PHE A 89 12.03 4.59 16.32
CA PHE A 89 10.67 4.25 15.90
C PHE A 89 10.58 3.91 14.41
N MET A 90 11.38 4.56 13.56
CA MET A 90 11.45 4.23 12.13
C MET A 90 12.00 2.82 11.90
N CYS A 91 13.08 2.46 12.59
CA CYS A 91 13.59 1.09 12.58
C CYS A 91 12.53 0.09 13.07
N GLY A 92 11.74 0.47 14.07
CA GLY A 92 10.60 -0.32 14.56
C GLY A 92 9.52 -0.55 13.49
N ILE A 93 9.12 0.49 12.76
CA ILE A 93 8.17 0.37 11.63
C ILE A 93 8.71 -0.58 10.57
N ILE A 94 9.97 -0.41 10.16
CA ILE A 94 10.61 -1.27 9.16
C ILE A 94 10.66 -2.72 9.66
N GLY A 95 11.01 -2.94 10.93
CA GLY A 95 11.02 -4.26 11.56
C GLY A 95 9.63 -4.92 11.57
N ALA A 96 8.58 -4.17 11.91
CA ALA A 96 7.20 -4.67 11.91
C ALA A 96 6.73 -5.06 10.49
N VAL A 97 7.08 -4.27 9.48
CA VAL A 97 6.78 -4.57 8.08
C VAL A 97 7.48 -5.84 7.61
N ILE A 98 8.76 -6.00 7.93
CA ILE A 98 9.51 -7.22 7.62
C ILE A 98 8.88 -8.41 8.35
N GLY A 99 8.55 -8.25 9.64
CA GLY A 99 7.86 -9.28 10.43
C GLY A 99 6.56 -9.73 9.78
N LEU A 100 5.70 -8.80 9.35
CA LEU A 100 4.42 -9.13 8.70
C LEU A 100 4.61 -9.88 7.38
N LYS A 101 5.66 -9.58 6.62
CA LYS A 101 6.00 -10.33 5.40
C LYS A 101 6.39 -11.79 5.72
N LEU A 102 7.01 -12.04 6.87
CA LEU A 102 7.49 -13.36 7.28
C LEU A 102 6.39 -14.22 7.91
N VAL A 103 5.31 -13.61 8.40
CA VAL A 103 4.15 -14.34 8.96
C VAL A 103 3.30 -14.91 7.82
N PRO A 104 3.08 -16.24 7.78
CA PRO A 104 2.20 -16.85 6.78
C PRO A 104 0.77 -16.34 6.92
N SER A 105 0.15 -15.94 5.81
CA SER A 105 -1.29 -15.62 5.80
C SER A 105 -2.10 -16.91 5.67
N PRO A 106 -2.94 -17.29 6.66
CA PRO A 106 -3.85 -18.43 6.50
C PRO A 106 -4.79 -18.21 5.32
N ARG A 107 -5.06 -19.27 4.55
CA ARG A 107 -6.10 -19.22 3.51
C ARG A 107 -7.44 -18.98 4.19
N ALA A 108 -8.14 -17.90 3.84
CA ALA A 108 -9.51 -17.69 4.32
C ALA A 108 -10.37 -18.90 3.92
N ALA A 109 -11.01 -19.53 4.91
CA ALA A 109 -11.93 -20.62 4.65
C ALA A 109 -13.09 -20.10 3.77
N PRO A 110 -13.58 -20.89 2.79
CA PRO A 110 -14.77 -20.51 2.03
C PRO A 110 -15.93 -20.20 2.97
N ALA A 111 -16.69 -19.15 2.66
CA ALA A 111 -17.90 -18.83 3.40
C ALA A 111 -18.86 -20.03 3.39
N PRO A 112 -19.44 -20.43 4.54
CA PRO A 112 -20.46 -21.47 4.57
C PRO A 112 -21.63 -21.08 3.64
N GLY A 113 -21.92 -21.91 2.63
CA GLY A 113 -23.04 -21.72 1.69
C GLY A 113 -22.68 -21.49 0.22
N ALA A 114 -21.40 -21.40 -0.15
CA ALA A 114 -21.00 -21.21 -1.56
C ALA A 114 -21.07 -22.48 -2.44
N SER A 115 -21.47 -23.63 -1.89
CA SER A 115 -21.54 -24.92 -2.59
C SER A 115 -22.94 -25.35 -3.02
N ASP A 116 -23.99 -24.60 -2.70
CA ASP A 116 -25.39 -25.06 -2.89
C ASP A 116 -26.06 -24.53 -4.17
N GLU A 117 -25.42 -23.64 -4.93
CA GLU A 117 -25.87 -23.21 -6.26
C GLU A 117 -24.96 -23.79 -7.36
N ALA A 118 -24.95 -25.12 -7.49
CA ALA A 118 -24.67 -25.72 -8.78
C ALA A 118 -25.96 -25.61 -9.63
N PRO A 119 -25.92 -25.15 -10.89
CA PRO A 119 -27.08 -25.22 -11.76
C PRO A 119 -27.49 -26.69 -11.91
N THR A 120 -28.63 -27.07 -11.32
CA THR A 120 -29.29 -28.32 -11.65
C THR A 120 -29.69 -28.22 -13.11
N ALA A 121 -28.85 -28.79 -13.97
CA ALA A 121 -29.17 -28.92 -15.38
C ALA A 121 -30.48 -29.71 -15.49
N ASP A 122 -31.46 -29.07 -16.13
CA ASP A 122 -32.70 -29.67 -16.56
C ASP A 122 -32.48 -31.02 -17.25
N GLY A 123 -33.45 -31.92 -17.02
CA GLY A 123 -33.32 -33.37 -17.10
C GLY A 123 -33.14 -34.01 -18.50
N PRO A 124 -33.01 -35.35 -18.54
CA PRO A 124 -32.97 -36.08 -19.79
C PRO A 124 -34.39 -36.40 -20.22
N ALA A 125 -34.93 -35.60 -21.14
CA ALA A 125 -36.03 -36.01 -21.99
C ALA A 125 -35.51 -36.14 -23.43
N GLN A 126 -35.24 -37.37 -23.86
CA GLN A 126 -35.44 -37.93 -25.21
C GLN A 126 -34.37 -38.98 -25.57
N SER A 127 -34.76 -40.26 -25.57
CA SER A 127 -34.63 -41.18 -26.71
C SER A 127 -34.99 -42.61 -26.27
N GLY A 128 -36.04 -43.19 -26.85
CA GLY A 128 -36.44 -44.59 -26.67
C GLY A 128 -37.93 -44.82 -26.79
#